data_AF-A0A418CIG7-F1
#
_entry.id   AF-A0A418CIG7-F1
#
_cell.length_a   1.000
_cell.length_b   1.000
_cell.length_c   1.000
_cell.angle_alpha   90.00
_cell.angle_beta   90.00
_cell.angle_gamma   90.00
#
_symmetry.space_group_name_H-M   'P 1'
#
loop_
_entity.id
_entity.type
_entity.pdbx_description
1 polymer ?
#
loop_
_entity_poly.entity_id
_entity_poly.type
_entity_poly.pdbx_seq_one_letter_code
_entity_poly.pdbx_strand_id
1 'polypeptide(L)'
;LNLHVLVDTFEYAQFHLMKRPSKYLERTLAWNKHSAHEQDSSVVVVNKGATSSVAMDVLYHLVMHTRYTLDFSYGDKELFWLAFELAQVPYSYIFNPYVNHDMSSLQDPAARVAELVAAIPTHVSRQRKRSKPLTTPEDAANPDGFWPQECLYKRGSEAMRPQDVRAIERRIHSAMRIAMIQQRELALDKLKKH
;
A
#
# COMPACT_ATOMS: atom_id res chain seq x y z
N LEU A 1 11.18 12.43 -4.66
CA LEU A 1 9.73 12.21 -4.57
C LEU A 1 9.05 13.49 -4.11
N ASN A 2 8.08 14.02 -4.85
CA ASN A 2 7.38 15.26 -4.49
C ASN A 2 6.22 15.02 -3.49
N LEU A 3 6.44 14.17 -2.49
CA LEU A 3 5.42 13.77 -1.53
C LEU A 3 4.93 14.94 -0.65
N HIS A 4 5.85 15.81 -0.25
CA HIS A 4 5.52 17.05 0.46
C HIS A 4 4.61 17.94 -0.39
N VAL A 5 4.97 18.16 -1.66
CA VAL A 5 4.18 18.96 -2.60
C VAL A 5 2.80 18.36 -2.81
N LEU A 6 2.70 17.04 -2.97
CA LEU A 6 1.42 16.35 -3.09
C LEU A 6 0.52 16.66 -1.88
N VAL A 7 1.00 16.39 -0.67
CA VAL A 7 0.25 16.62 0.57
C VAL A 7 -0.08 18.10 0.78
N ASP A 8 0.77 19.00 0.30
CA ASP A 8 0.56 20.43 0.44
C ASP A 8 -0.47 21.00 -0.55
N THR A 9 -0.52 20.44 -1.77
CA THR A 9 -1.32 20.97 -2.88
C THR A 9 -2.57 20.15 -3.19
N PHE A 10 -2.75 19.01 -2.54
CA PHE A 10 -3.92 18.15 -2.75
C PHE A 10 -5.23 18.87 -2.41
N GLU A 11 -6.25 18.71 -3.26
CA GLU A 11 -7.54 19.39 -3.16
C GLU A 11 -8.48 18.72 -2.14
N TYR A 12 -8.08 18.68 -0.86
CA TYR A 12 -8.83 18.03 0.22
C TYR A 12 -10.31 18.43 0.29
N ALA A 13 -10.61 19.71 0.03
CA ALA A 13 -11.96 20.25 0.09
C ALA A 13 -12.92 19.57 -0.90
N GLN A 14 -12.43 19.08 -2.05
CA GLN A 14 -13.22 18.34 -3.03
C GLN A 14 -13.81 17.05 -2.43
N PHE A 15 -13.13 16.46 -1.44
CA PHE A 15 -13.52 15.22 -0.78
C PHE A 15 -14.14 15.45 0.61
N HIS A 16 -14.49 16.71 0.94
CA HIS A 16 -14.94 17.11 2.28
C HIS A 16 -13.91 16.81 3.39
N LEU A 17 -12.62 16.87 3.05
CA LEU A 17 -11.51 16.66 3.95
C LEU A 17 -10.80 17.99 4.25
N MET A 18 -10.09 18.04 5.37
CA MET A 18 -9.16 19.12 5.68
C MET A 18 -7.74 18.58 5.64
N LYS A 19 -6.77 19.36 5.14
CA LYS A 19 -5.36 18.97 5.14
C LYS A 19 -4.89 18.62 6.55
N ARG A 20 -4.59 17.33 6.76
CA ARG A 20 -4.08 16.80 8.02
C ARG A 20 -3.23 15.57 7.75
N PRO A 21 -1.94 15.73 7.41
CA PRO A 21 -1.03 14.60 7.32
C PRO A 21 -1.00 13.86 8.66
N SER A 22 -0.95 12.54 8.61
CA SER A 22 -0.90 11.75 9.82
C SER A 22 0.50 11.83 10.46
N LYS A 23 0.55 11.69 11.80
CA LYS A 23 1.82 11.49 12.51
C LYS A 23 2.58 10.24 12.04
N TYR A 24 1.86 9.31 11.42
CA TYR A 24 2.44 8.12 10.82
C TYR A 24 3.22 8.49 9.56
N LEU A 25 2.61 9.22 8.62
CA LEU A 25 3.26 9.74 7.42
C LEU A 25 4.53 10.51 7.75
N GLU A 26 4.50 11.38 8.76
CA GLU A 26 5.67 12.18 9.15
C GLU A 26 6.88 11.34 9.58
N ARG A 27 6.65 10.09 10.01
CA ARG A 27 7.70 9.15 10.44
C ARG A 27 8.17 8.23 9.32
N THR A 28 7.54 8.28 8.15
CA THR A 28 7.85 7.34 7.08
C THR A 28 9.19 7.60 6.44
N LEU A 29 9.77 6.55 5.85
CA LEU A 29 11.04 6.66 5.13
C LEU A 29 10.86 7.49 3.85
N ALA A 30 9.71 7.36 3.17
CA ALA A 30 9.40 8.17 2.01
C ALA A 30 9.25 9.67 2.34
N TRP A 31 8.58 10.01 3.45
CA TRP A 31 8.41 11.40 3.88
C TRP A 31 9.73 12.06 4.26
N ASN A 32 10.58 11.32 4.98
CA ASN A 32 11.89 11.79 5.43
C ASN A 32 12.98 11.66 4.36
N LYS A 33 12.62 11.36 3.10
CA LYS A 33 13.53 11.25 1.95
C LYS A 33 14.62 10.18 2.10
N HIS A 34 14.42 9.22 3.01
CA HIS A 34 15.29 8.06 3.19
C HIS A 34 15.00 6.95 2.18
N SER A 35 13.80 6.96 1.59
CA SER A 35 13.40 6.05 0.52
C SER A 35 12.62 6.79 -0.56
N ALA A 36 12.75 6.32 -1.80
CA ALA A 36 11.90 6.75 -2.91
C ALA A 36 10.52 6.06 -2.91
N HIS A 37 10.37 4.99 -2.12
CA HIS A 37 9.18 4.16 -2.01
C HIS A 37 8.79 3.99 -0.56
N GLU A 38 7.50 4.10 -0.28
CA GLU A 38 6.98 3.67 1.01
C GLU A 38 6.57 2.21 0.99
N GLN A 39 6.12 1.75 -0.18
CA GLN A 39 5.68 0.39 -0.39
C GLN A 39 6.60 -0.31 -1.40
N ASP A 40 7.21 -1.43 -1.02
CA ASP A 40 7.61 -2.42 -2.03
C ASP A 40 6.32 -3.09 -2.57
N SER A 41 6.37 -4.16 -3.35
CA SER A 41 5.20 -4.92 -3.79
C SER A 41 4.53 -5.70 -2.63
N SER A 42 4.30 -5.03 -1.51
CA SER A 42 3.71 -5.47 -0.26
C SER A 42 2.17 -5.37 -0.31
N VAL A 43 1.51 -5.90 0.71
CA VAL A 43 0.05 -5.86 0.85
C VAL A 43 -0.30 -4.74 1.83
N VAL A 44 -1.18 -3.83 1.39
CA VAL A 44 -1.84 -2.83 2.23
C VAL A 44 -3.11 -3.44 2.80
N VAL A 45 -3.28 -3.36 4.11
CA VAL A 45 -4.45 -3.84 4.83
C VAL A 45 -5.34 -2.65 5.17
N VAL A 46 -6.62 -2.78 4.82
CA VAL A 46 -7.62 -1.74 5.03
C VAL A 46 -8.93 -2.34 5.53
N ASN A 47 -9.61 -1.62 6.43
CA ASN A 47 -10.88 -2.06 6.98
C ASN A 47 -12.03 -1.68 6.05
N LYS A 48 -12.51 -2.58 5.19
CA LYS A 48 -13.54 -2.29 4.18
C LYS A 48 -14.82 -1.64 4.73
N GLY A 49 -15.25 -1.95 5.95
CA GLY A 49 -16.52 -1.47 6.53
C GLY A 49 -16.56 0.03 6.85
N ALA A 50 -15.39 0.66 6.98
CA ALA A 50 -15.27 2.09 7.34
C ALA A 50 -14.75 2.98 6.20
N THR A 51 -14.43 2.40 5.04
CA THR A 51 -13.29 2.88 4.23
C THR A 51 -13.57 3.00 2.73
N SER A 52 -14.73 2.55 2.22
CA SER A 52 -14.81 2.21 0.80
C SER A 52 -15.11 3.35 -0.17
N SER A 53 -15.70 4.48 0.23
CA SER A 53 -16.03 5.55 -0.72
C SER A 53 -14.89 6.56 -0.85
N VAL A 54 -14.62 7.34 0.20
CA VAL A 54 -13.72 8.51 0.11
C VAL A 54 -12.30 8.13 -0.32
N ALA A 55 -11.72 7.07 0.25
CA ALA A 55 -10.37 6.64 -0.15
C ALA A 55 -10.31 6.13 -1.60
N MET A 56 -11.39 5.55 -2.12
CA MET A 56 -11.45 5.12 -3.52
C MET A 56 -11.67 6.31 -4.47
N ASP A 57 -12.44 7.31 -4.05
CA ASP A 57 -12.61 8.56 -4.80
C ASP A 57 -11.28 9.33 -4.88
N VAL A 58 -10.54 9.39 -3.78
CA VAL A 58 -9.18 9.96 -3.74
C VAL A 58 -8.24 9.16 -4.64
N LEU A 59 -8.26 7.82 -4.57
CA LEU A 59 -7.44 6.97 -5.44
C LEU A 59 -7.74 7.23 -6.92
N TYR A 60 -9.02 7.33 -7.27
CA TYR A 60 -9.46 7.65 -8.61
C TYR A 60 -8.88 8.99 -9.06
N HIS A 61 -8.98 10.03 -8.22
CA HIS A 61 -8.44 11.35 -8.54
C HIS A 61 -6.91 11.33 -8.71
N LEU A 62 -6.18 10.65 -7.83
CA LEU A 62 -4.73 10.50 -7.97
C LEU A 62 -4.35 9.83 -9.30
N VAL A 63 -5.09 8.79 -9.70
CA VAL A 63 -4.86 8.04 -10.96
C VAL A 63 -5.24 8.85 -12.19
N MET A 64 -6.32 9.63 -12.15
CA MET A 64 -6.87 10.29 -13.34
C MET A 64 -6.34 11.70 -13.55
N HIS A 65 -5.95 12.38 -12.48
CA HIS A 65 -5.58 13.80 -12.54
C HIS A 65 -4.16 14.01 -12.03
N THR A 66 -3.91 13.71 -10.74
CA THR A 66 -2.68 14.15 -10.07
C THR A 66 -1.42 13.54 -10.66
N ARG A 67 -1.46 12.27 -11.08
CA ARG A 67 -0.28 11.58 -11.65
C ARG A 67 0.26 12.20 -12.95
N TYR A 68 -0.54 13.02 -13.64
CA TYR A 68 -0.15 13.67 -14.89
C TYR A 68 0.34 15.11 -14.66
N THR A 69 0.09 15.68 -13.48
CA THR A 69 0.46 17.05 -13.13
C THR A 69 1.65 17.10 -12.18
N LEU A 70 1.84 16.06 -11.37
CA LEU A 70 2.91 15.99 -10.39
C LEU A 70 3.57 14.61 -10.42
N ASP A 71 4.89 14.61 -10.47
CA ASP A 71 5.67 13.38 -10.29
C ASP A 71 5.92 13.13 -8.79
N PHE A 72 5.01 12.38 -8.17
CA PHE A 72 4.99 12.14 -6.71
C PHE A 72 5.10 10.68 -6.30
N SER A 73 5.08 9.71 -7.23
CA SER A 73 5.18 8.29 -6.89
C SER A 73 5.97 7.50 -7.92
N TYR A 74 6.76 6.52 -7.46
CA TYR A 74 7.46 5.57 -8.34
C TYR A 74 6.57 4.38 -8.69
N GLY A 75 5.41 4.65 -9.28
CA GLY A 75 4.50 3.65 -9.81
C GLY A 75 3.12 3.63 -9.18
N ASP A 76 2.25 2.81 -9.77
CA ASP A 76 0.83 2.67 -9.45
C ASP A 76 0.57 2.08 -8.06
N LYS A 77 1.51 1.29 -7.53
CA LYS A 77 1.38 0.63 -6.21
C LYS A 77 1.36 1.61 -5.05
N GLU A 78 2.13 2.69 -5.13
CA GLU A 78 2.18 3.73 -4.09
C GLU A 78 0.84 4.47 -3.95
N LEU A 79 0.04 4.50 -5.02
CA LEU A 79 -1.22 5.24 -5.03
C LEU A 79 -2.23 4.69 -4.02
N PHE A 80 -2.18 3.39 -3.72
CA PHE A 80 -3.10 2.78 -2.77
C PHE A 80 -2.94 3.37 -1.37
N TRP A 81 -1.74 3.28 -0.79
CA TRP A 81 -1.51 3.79 0.55
C TRP A 81 -1.63 5.32 0.60
N LEU A 82 -1.21 6.03 -0.45
CA LEU A 82 -1.38 7.49 -0.57
C LEU A 82 -2.85 7.89 -0.53
N ALA A 83 -3.71 7.13 -1.20
CA ALA A 83 -5.14 7.40 -1.18
C ALA A 83 -5.73 7.24 0.22
N PHE A 84 -5.33 6.21 0.97
CA PHE A 84 -5.75 6.05 2.36
C PHE A 84 -5.19 7.14 3.28
N GLU A 85 -3.93 7.53 3.09
CA GLU A 85 -3.30 8.62 3.84
C GLU A 85 -4.00 9.97 3.62
N LEU A 86 -4.21 10.36 2.36
CA LEU A 86 -4.87 11.61 2.00
C LEU A 86 -6.35 11.61 2.42
N ALA A 87 -7.01 10.45 2.34
CA ALA A 87 -8.36 10.26 2.84
C ALA A 87 -8.46 10.19 4.37
N GLN A 88 -7.33 10.24 5.09
CA GLN A 88 -7.26 10.12 6.55
C GLN A 88 -7.88 8.84 7.10
N VAL A 89 -7.78 7.76 6.31
CA VAL A 89 -8.30 6.45 6.68
C VAL A 89 -7.13 5.58 7.16
N PRO A 90 -7.23 4.95 8.34
CA PRO A 90 -6.18 4.06 8.82
C PRO A 90 -5.88 2.91 7.86
N TYR A 91 -4.59 2.70 7.58
CA TYR A 91 -4.07 1.58 6.80
C TYR A 91 -2.84 0.99 7.50
N SER A 92 -2.46 -0.23 7.11
CA SER A 92 -1.23 -0.86 7.59
C SER A 92 -0.56 -1.69 6.49
N TYR A 93 0.73 -1.98 6.68
CA TYR A 93 1.52 -2.79 5.76
C TYR A 93 1.91 -4.13 6.40
N ILE A 94 1.74 -5.23 5.68
CA ILE A 94 2.11 -6.56 6.16
C ILE A 94 3.63 -6.83 6.07
N PHE A 95 4.37 -6.15 5.20
CA PHE A 95 5.75 -6.53 4.90
C PHE A 95 6.82 -5.53 5.36
N ASN A 96 6.50 -4.62 6.28
CA ASN A 96 7.51 -3.67 6.75
C ASN A 96 8.39 -4.28 7.85
N PRO A 97 9.71 -4.45 7.62
CA PRO A 97 10.64 -4.94 8.62
C PRO A 97 10.73 -4.02 9.84
N TYR A 98 10.41 -2.74 9.68
CA TYR A 98 10.50 -1.72 10.70
C TYR A 98 9.14 -1.45 11.33
N VAL A 99 9.12 -1.21 12.65
CA VAL A 99 7.94 -0.71 13.36
C VAL A 99 7.83 0.79 13.12
N ASN A 100 6.63 1.27 12.77
CA ASN A 100 6.37 2.68 12.49
C ASN A 100 7.33 3.32 11.46
N HIS A 101 7.91 2.51 10.57
CA HIS A 101 8.90 2.95 9.58
C HIS A 101 10.20 3.54 10.14
N ASP A 102 10.47 3.30 11.42
CA ASP A 102 11.70 3.74 12.05
C ASP A 102 12.79 2.66 11.86
N MET A 103 13.85 2.98 11.11
CA MET A 103 14.95 2.04 10.90
C MET A 103 15.60 1.58 12.21
N SER A 104 15.58 2.38 13.27
CA SER A 104 16.14 2.01 14.58
C SER A 104 15.25 1.03 15.36
N SER A 105 14.02 0.81 14.92
CA SER A 105 13.07 -0.08 15.59
C SER A 105 13.35 -1.57 15.40
N LEU A 106 14.21 -1.95 14.45
CA LEU A 106 14.59 -3.34 14.21
C LEU A 106 15.59 -3.83 15.27
N GLN A 107 15.13 -3.99 16.51
CA GLN A 107 15.95 -4.42 17.65
C GLN A 107 15.97 -5.95 17.80
N ASP A 108 14.80 -6.59 17.66
CA ASP A 108 14.66 -8.05 17.68
C ASP A 108 14.05 -8.55 16.35
N PRO A 109 14.91 -8.97 15.39
CA PRO A 109 14.44 -9.47 14.11
C PRO A 109 13.57 -10.73 14.22
N ALA A 110 13.81 -11.59 15.21
CA ALA A 110 13.06 -12.83 15.36
C ALA A 110 11.64 -12.56 15.87
N ALA A 111 11.50 -11.71 16.89
CA ALA A 111 10.20 -11.27 17.38
C ALA A 111 9.40 -10.56 16.28
N ARG A 112 10.07 -9.69 15.49
CA ARG A 112 9.41 -8.98 14.39
C ARG A 112 8.93 -9.91 13.29
N VAL A 113 9.71 -10.95 12.93
CA VAL A 113 9.25 -11.99 12.00
C VAL A 113 7.98 -12.65 12.52
N ALA A 114 7.95 -13.05 13.80
CA ALA A 114 6.78 -13.69 14.40
C ALA A 114 5.54 -12.79 14.36
N GLU A 115 5.70 -11.50 14.65
CA GLU A 115 4.62 -10.51 14.56
C GLU A 115 4.08 -10.38 13.12
N LEU A 116 4.95 -10.24 12.13
CA LEU A 116 4.55 -10.10 10.73
C LEU A 116 3.87 -11.36 10.19
N VAL A 117 4.34 -12.55 10.60
CA VAL A 117 3.70 -13.83 10.25
C VAL A 117 2.31 -13.95 10.91
N ALA A 118 2.16 -13.50 12.16
CA ALA A 118 0.86 -13.47 12.83
C ALA A 118 -0.13 -12.47 12.18
N ALA A 119 0.38 -11.43 11.53
CA ALA A 119 -0.42 -10.43 10.82
C ALA A 119 -0.86 -10.87 9.40
N ILE A 120 -0.48 -12.07 8.93
CA ILE A 120 -0.90 -12.56 7.62
C ILE A 120 -2.43 -12.71 7.61
N PRO A 121 -3.14 -12.14 6.60
CA PRO A 121 -4.59 -12.27 6.52
C PRO A 121 -5.03 -13.72 6.45
N THR A 122 -6.12 -14.06 7.14
CA THR A 122 -6.72 -15.39 7.05
C THR A 122 -7.65 -15.54 5.84
N HIS A 123 -8.19 -14.42 5.37
CA HIS A 123 -9.15 -14.38 4.27
C HIS A 123 -8.83 -13.26 3.28
N VAL A 124 -9.10 -13.51 2.01
CA VAL A 124 -8.94 -12.56 0.90
C VAL A 124 -10.21 -12.48 0.07
N SER A 125 -10.29 -11.48 -0.78
CA SER A 125 -11.38 -11.41 -1.76
C SER A 125 -11.20 -12.54 -2.78
N ARG A 126 -12.29 -13.18 -3.18
CA ARG A 126 -12.26 -14.32 -4.11
C ARG A 126 -11.40 -14.03 -5.34
N GLN A 127 -10.42 -14.90 -5.64
CA GLN A 127 -9.59 -14.72 -6.82
C GLN A 127 -10.46 -14.77 -8.08
N ARG A 128 -10.56 -13.67 -8.83
CA ARG A 128 -11.21 -13.69 -10.14
C ARG A 128 -10.31 -14.38 -11.15
N LYS A 129 -10.88 -15.24 -11.99
CA LYS A 129 -10.28 -15.48 -13.31
C LYS A 129 -10.32 -14.14 -14.03
N ARG A 130 -9.15 -13.56 -14.32
CA ARG A 130 -9.05 -12.36 -15.15
C ARG A 130 -9.81 -12.67 -16.44
N SER A 131 -10.89 -11.95 -16.71
CA SER A 131 -11.53 -12.01 -18.02
C SER A 131 -10.48 -11.62 -19.06
N LYS A 132 -10.50 -12.27 -20.23
CA LYS A 132 -9.70 -11.78 -21.36
C LYS A 132 -10.10 -10.32 -21.59
N PRO A 133 -9.15 -9.45 -22.01
CA PRO A 133 -9.50 -8.07 -22.38
C PRO A 133 -10.73 -8.10 -23.28
N LEU A 134 -11.76 -7.31 -22.93
CA LEU A 134 -12.98 -7.25 -23.73
C LEU A 134 -12.62 -6.59 -25.05
N THR A 135 -12.36 -7.40 -26.08
CA THR A 135 -12.13 -6.95 -27.46
C THR A 135 -13.46 -6.73 -28.20
N THR A 136 -14.56 -7.17 -27.61
CA THR A 136 -15.95 -7.05 -28.07
C THR A 136 -16.85 -6.83 -26.86
N PRO A 137 -17.94 -6.05 -26.97
CA PRO A 137 -18.93 -5.92 -25.90
C PRO A 137 -19.46 -7.29 -25.47
N GLU A 138 -19.78 -7.46 -24.18
CA GLU A 138 -20.43 -8.70 -23.69
C GLU A 138 -21.83 -8.87 -24.26
N ASP A 139 -22.51 -7.76 -24.56
CA ASP A 139 -23.80 -7.71 -25.25
C ASP A 139 -23.65 -6.90 -26.54
N ALA A 140 -23.80 -7.56 -27.69
CA ALA A 140 -23.68 -6.92 -29.01
C ALA A 140 -24.77 -5.86 -29.27
N ALA A 141 -25.88 -5.90 -28.54
CA ALA A 141 -26.93 -4.89 -28.60
C ALA A 141 -26.65 -3.68 -27.69
N ASN A 142 -25.68 -3.77 -26.78
CA ASN A 142 -25.24 -2.69 -25.92
C ASN A 142 -23.83 -2.21 -26.33
N PRO A 143 -23.71 -1.12 -27.11
CA PRO A 143 -22.42 -0.59 -27.54
C PRO A 143 -21.52 -0.13 -26.37
N ASP A 144 -22.08 0.07 -25.17
CA ASP A 144 -21.35 0.43 -23.94
C ASP A 144 -21.01 -0.80 -23.06
N GLY A 145 -21.36 -2.01 -23.50
CA GLY A 145 -21.18 -3.29 -22.79
C GLY A 145 -19.73 -3.79 -22.68
N PHE A 146 -18.74 -2.92 -22.88
CA PHE A 146 -17.32 -3.23 -22.71
C PHE A 146 -16.87 -3.30 -21.24
N TRP A 147 -17.71 -2.87 -20.31
CA TRP A 147 -17.38 -2.78 -18.90
C TRP A 147 -18.59 -3.20 -18.04
N PRO A 148 -18.79 -4.50 -17.76
CA PRO A 148 -19.79 -4.89 -16.78
C PRO A 148 -19.38 -4.27 -15.43
N GLN A 149 -20.10 -3.23 -15.00
CA GLN A 149 -20.00 -2.69 -13.65
C GLN A 149 -20.59 -3.71 -12.69
N GLU A 150 -19.85 -4.79 -12.42
CA GLU A 150 -20.27 -5.79 -11.44
C GLU A 150 -20.25 -5.17 -10.04
N CYS A 151 -21.42 -4.89 -9.50
CA CYS A 151 -21.59 -4.58 -8.09
C CYS A 151 -21.01 -5.75 -7.25
N LEU A 152 -19.99 -5.48 -6.45
CA LEU A 152 -19.29 -6.48 -5.62
C LEU A 152 -20.06 -6.84 -4.33
N TYR A 153 -21.30 -6.37 -4.20
CA TYR A 153 -22.17 -6.66 -3.07
C TYR A 153 -22.41 -8.18 -2.95
N LYS A 154 -22.19 -8.74 -1.75
CA LYS A 154 -22.25 -10.18 -1.42
C LYS A 154 -21.16 -11.09 -2.00
N ARG A 155 -20.11 -10.56 -2.62
CA ARG A 155 -18.90 -11.35 -2.96
C ARG A 155 -18.00 -11.46 -1.74
N GLY A 156 -18.36 -12.39 -0.84
CA GLY A 156 -17.69 -12.64 0.43
C GLY A 156 -16.20 -12.99 0.31
N SER A 157 -15.50 -12.95 1.44
CA SER A 157 -14.09 -13.31 1.54
C SER A 157 -13.91 -14.84 1.58
N GLU A 158 -12.91 -15.36 0.90
CA GLU A 158 -12.50 -16.78 0.95
C GLU A 158 -11.24 -16.95 1.79
N ALA A 159 -11.06 -18.12 2.40
CA ALA A 159 -9.85 -18.43 3.14
C ALA A 159 -8.63 -18.38 2.21
N MET A 160 -7.51 -17.84 2.70
CA MET A 160 -6.27 -17.83 1.93
C MET A 160 -5.80 -19.25 1.63
N ARG A 161 -5.39 -19.50 0.39
CA ARG A 161 -4.84 -20.82 0.03
C ARG A 161 -3.51 -21.02 0.76
N PRO A 162 -3.19 -22.23 1.24
CA PRO A 162 -1.93 -22.50 1.94
C PRO A 162 -0.68 -22.10 1.15
N GLN A 163 -0.71 -22.20 -0.17
CA GLN A 163 0.39 -21.78 -1.04
C GLN A 163 0.63 -20.28 -1.06
N ASP A 164 -0.43 -19.46 -0.94
CA ASP A 164 -0.34 -18.01 -0.92
C ASP A 164 0.19 -17.54 0.44
N VAL A 165 -0.28 -18.15 1.53
CA VAL A 165 0.25 -17.93 2.89
C VAL A 165 1.76 -18.21 2.91
N ARG A 166 2.20 -19.38 2.40
CA ARG A 166 3.62 -19.71 2.30
C ARG A 166 4.42 -18.73 1.44
N ALA A 167 3.81 -18.18 0.38
CA ALA A 167 4.46 -17.18 -0.45
C ALA A 167 4.67 -15.86 0.31
N ILE A 168 3.69 -15.45 1.11
CA ILE A 168 3.78 -14.29 2.00
C ILE A 168 4.87 -14.50 3.05
N GLU A 169 4.87 -15.66 3.73
CA GLU A 169 5.90 -16.00 4.72
C GLU A 169 7.32 -15.90 4.11
N ARG A 170 7.56 -16.50 2.94
CA ARG A 170 8.86 -16.42 2.26
C ARG A 170 9.29 -14.98 1.99
N ARG A 171 8.35 -14.11 1.60
CA ARG A 171 8.63 -12.69 1.34
C ARG A 171 8.95 -11.93 2.62
N ILE A 172 8.23 -12.20 3.72
CA ILE A 172 8.55 -11.66 5.06
C ILE A 172 9.98 -12.03 5.45
N HIS A 173 10.34 -13.31 5.40
CA HIS A 173 11.69 -13.77 5.75
C HIS A 173 12.77 -13.15 4.84
N SER A 174 12.49 -13.00 3.55
CA SER A 174 13.43 -12.37 2.62
C SER A 174 13.65 -10.88 2.93
N ALA A 175 12.57 -10.12 3.17
CA ALA A 175 12.64 -8.71 3.50
C ALA A 175 13.41 -8.48 4.81
N MET A 176 13.12 -9.31 5.84
CA MET A 176 13.82 -9.26 7.12
C MET A 176 15.33 -9.53 6.98
N ARG A 177 15.73 -10.48 6.13
CA ARG A 177 17.15 -10.75 5.87
C ARG A 177 17.86 -9.53 5.27
N ILE A 178 17.24 -8.86 4.31
CA ILE A 178 17.81 -7.65 3.70
C ILE A 178 17.88 -6.52 4.73
N ALA A 179 16.83 -6.30 5.53
CA ALA A 179 16.83 -5.28 6.57
C ALA A 179 17.92 -5.51 7.63
N MET A 180 18.21 -6.76 7.98
CA MET A 180 19.32 -7.11 8.89
C MET A 180 20.69 -6.78 8.28
N ILE A 181 20.89 -7.04 6.99
CA ILE A 181 22.12 -6.68 6.27
C ILE A 181 22.29 -5.15 6.31
N GLN A 182 21.22 -4.41 5.99
CA GLN A 182 21.23 -2.95 6.03
C GLN A 182 21.57 -2.40 7.43
N GLN A 183 21.00 -2.95 8.50
CA GLN A 183 21.33 -2.55 9.87
C GLN A 183 22.81 -2.78 10.20
N ARG A 184 23.37 -3.90 9.75
CA ARG A 184 24.79 -4.20 9.93
C ARG A 184 25.67 -3.20 9.19
N GLU A 185 25.33 -2.87 7.94
CA GLU A 185 26.07 -1.89 7.15
C GLU A 185 26.01 -0.48 7.78
N LEU A 186 24.84 -0.05 8.24
CA LEU A 186 24.68 1.22 8.96
C LEU A 186 25.53 1.28 10.24
N ALA A 187 25.64 0.17 10.98
CA ALA A 187 26.50 0.09 12.16
C ALA A 187 27.99 0.19 11.79
N LEU A 188 28.42 -0.49 10.72
CA LEU A 188 29.79 -0.42 10.22
C LEU A 188 30.16 0.99 9.74
N ASP A 189 29.26 1.69 9.06
CA ASP A 189 29.52 3.05 8.58
C ASP A 189 29.59 4.07 9.72
N LYS A 190 28.83 3.87 10.81
CA LYS A 190 28.99 4.67 12.03
C LYS A 190 30.38 4.47 12.66
N LEU A 191 30.89 3.24 12.65
CA LEU A 191 32.22 2.93 13.19
C LEU A 191 33.36 3.52 12.34
N LYS A 192 33.18 3.68 11.04
CA LYS A 192 34.18 4.30 10.14
C LYS A 192 34.22 5.83 10.20
N LYS A 193 33.18 6.47 10.76
CA LYS A 193 33.07 7.93 10.90
C LYS A 193 33.70 8.44 12.20
N HIS A 194 34.22 7.55 13.04
CA HIS A 194 34.98 7.83 14.26
C HIS A 194 36.40 7.29 14.09
#